data_AF-A0A517N0Y8-F1
#
_entry.id   AF-A0A517N0Y8-F1
#
_cell.length_a   1.000
_cell.length_b   1.000
_cell.length_c   1.000
_cell.angle_alpha   90.00
_cell.angle_beta   90.00
_cell.angle_gamma   90.00
#
_symmetry.space_group_name_H-M   'P 1'
#
loop_
_entity.id
_entity.type
_entity.pdbx_description
1 polymer ?
#
loop_
_entity_poly.entity_id
_entity_poly.type
_entity_poly.pdbx_seq_one_letter_code
_entity_poly.pdbx_strand_id
1 'polypeptide(L)'
;MSELFPTFARFFGRSDLPAWPWSRWTSTPWWPADTLASKQQGLLRILSAGLAERLELAPLVESFAKEHRGRYRRRLYRLAQRLNTGTPLPDALEQTPGTLSDEQSLAVRFGMQSGTIAEVFDGLTDQSDQTIRQVGHRLRQIGAYMTLLGVFLLLVLSFLVVKIFPQFHAILRDFYLEGTESFHLLNRIANLAIQLTPLLIVVLLLGVWLTRAKWPRRFFRRHVVTRLFKPIRQLRSGSLLNLLAIAHQAGRPLPGTLSTLARYHYDSWVRQRLLFVRNEVEQGANLWQSLATARLLSPAESRALQHTTTTDSTVWTLRHLADWKESRVAQRLDAYLDALLPCVVLLMAAAVLFVALATMTPLYQLIEMLG
;
A
#
# COMPACT_ATOMS: atom_id res chain seq x y z
N MET A 1 -40.41 -5.39 28.28
CA MET A 1 -39.47 -6.54 28.26
C MET A 1 -38.70 -6.60 29.58
N SER A 2 -39.42 -6.61 30.70
CA SER A 2 -38.86 -6.47 32.06
C SER A 2 -39.40 -7.53 33.02
N GLU A 3 -39.88 -8.66 32.51
CA GLU A 3 -40.46 -9.75 33.30
C GLU A 3 -40.06 -11.12 32.77
N LEU A 4 -38.77 -11.41 32.66
CA LEU A 4 -38.37 -12.78 32.29
C LEU A 4 -37.43 -13.51 33.24
N PHE A 5 -36.65 -12.87 34.11
CA PHE A 5 -35.76 -13.63 35.02
C PHE A 5 -35.44 -12.90 36.35
N PRO A 6 -36.25 -13.06 37.42
CA PRO A 6 -36.02 -12.40 38.72
C PRO A 6 -34.78 -12.92 39.49
N THR A 7 -34.20 -14.05 39.09
CA THR A 7 -33.03 -14.65 39.78
C THR A 7 -31.70 -13.99 39.39
N PHE A 8 -31.62 -13.34 38.21
CA PHE A 8 -30.37 -12.77 37.69
C PHE A 8 -30.11 -11.32 38.12
N ALA A 9 -31.13 -10.60 38.61
CA ALA A 9 -30.98 -9.21 39.04
C ALA A 9 -30.08 -9.04 40.28
N ARG A 10 -29.87 -10.11 41.06
CA ARG A 10 -29.01 -10.08 42.26
C ARG A 10 -27.51 -10.10 41.94
N PHE A 11 -27.12 -10.47 40.72
CA PHE A 11 -25.71 -10.65 40.36
C PHE A 11 -25.05 -9.39 39.77
N PHE A 12 -25.84 -8.46 39.24
CA PHE A 12 -25.34 -7.24 38.57
C PHE A 12 -25.40 -5.98 39.44
N GLY A 13 -25.76 -6.10 40.72
CA GLY A 13 -25.90 -4.98 41.65
C GLY A 13 -24.92 -5.04 42.82
N ARG A 14 -23.61 -4.92 42.56
CA ARG A 14 -22.62 -4.42 43.53
C ARG A 14 -21.24 -4.25 42.87
N SER A 15 -20.75 -3.03 42.88
CA SER A 15 -19.50 -2.59 42.25
C SER A 15 -18.28 -2.72 43.16
N ASP A 16 -18.14 -3.82 43.90
CA ASP A 16 -16.99 -4.02 44.80
C ASP A 16 -16.52 -5.49 44.72
N LEU A 17 -15.77 -5.83 43.68
CA LEU A 17 -15.08 -7.12 43.58
C LEU A 17 -13.56 -6.89 43.64
N PRO A 18 -12.82 -7.63 44.51
CA PRO A 18 -11.37 -7.49 44.61
C PRO A 18 -10.70 -7.92 43.29
N ALA A 19 -9.72 -7.13 42.84
CA ALA A 19 -9.01 -7.36 41.59
C ALA A 19 -8.30 -8.73 41.58
N TRP A 20 -8.80 -9.66 40.77
CA TRP A 20 -8.23 -11.01 40.62
C TRP A 20 -6.83 -10.96 39.96
N PRO A 21 -5.87 -11.84 40.33
CA PRO A 21 -4.46 -11.72 39.93
C PRO A 21 -4.20 -11.85 38.41
N TRP A 22 -5.18 -12.33 37.65
CA TRP A 22 -5.07 -12.60 36.21
C TRP A 22 -5.69 -11.50 35.32
N SER A 23 -6.20 -10.39 35.90
CA SER A 23 -6.69 -9.24 35.12
C SER A 23 -5.59 -8.47 34.37
N ARG A 24 -4.32 -8.84 34.58
CA ARG A 24 -3.15 -8.30 33.88
C ARG A 24 -2.80 -9.00 32.57
N TRP A 25 -3.66 -9.90 32.08
CA TRP A 25 -3.58 -10.36 30.70
C TRP A 25 -4.01 -9.23 29.76
N THR A 26 -3.14 -8.22 29.63
CA THR A 26 -3.14 -7.38 28.44
C THR A 26 -2.86 -8.33 27.28
N SER A 27 -3.90 -8.68 26.53
CA SER A 27 -3.74 -9.29 25.23
C SER A 27 -2.91 -8.32 24.41
N THR A 28 -1.59 -8.46 24.45
CA THR A 28 -0.71 -7.72 23.57
C THR A 28 -1.15 -8.17 22.19
N PRO A 29 -1.74 -7.30 21.34
CA PRO A 29 -2.21 -7.76 20.06
C PRO A 29 -0.97 -8.26 19.32
N TRP A 30 -0.91 -9.57 19.09
CA TRP A 30 0.09 -10.24 18.26
C TRP A 30 0.21 -9.63 16.85
N TRP A 31 -0.71 -8.74 16.50
CA TRP A 31 -0.73 -7.94 15.30
C TRP A 31 -0.46 -6.46 15.61
N PRO A 32 0.50 -5.80 14.92
CA PRO A 32 0.80 -4.40 15.18
C PRO A 32 -0.44 -3.53 14.92
N ALA A 33 -1.01 -2.99 16.00
CA ALA A 33 -2.18 -2.11 15.97
C ALA A 33 -1.93 -0.85 15.10
N ASP A 34 -0.72 -0.30 15.17
CA ASP A 34 -0.36 0.91 14.43
C ASP A 34 0.36 0.61 13.13
N THR A 35 -0.31 0.93 12.02
CA THR A 35 0.35 1.00 10.71
C THR A 35 1.36 2.15 10.70
N LEU A 36 2.39 2.06 9.85
CA LEU A 36 3.33 3.18 9.69
C LEU A 36 2.60 4.48 9.32
N ALA A 37 1.50 4.39 8.56
CA ALA A 37 0.70 5.54 8.18
C ALA A 37 0.01 6.19 9.39
N SER A 38 -0.56 5.40 10.32
CA SER A 38 -1.16 5.95 11.54
C SER A 38 -0.13 6.66 12.42
N LYS A 39 1.09 6.13 12.52
CA LYS A 39 2.19 6.79 13.24
C LYS A 39 2.63 8.10 12.59
N GLN A 40 2.65 8.13 11.26
CA GLN A 40 2.99 9.33 10.48
C GLN A 40 1.90 10.41 10.64
N GLN A 41 0.63 10.01 10.68
CA GLN A 41 -0.50 10.90 10.94
C GLN A 41 -0.49 11.44 12.37
N GLY A 42 -0.21 10.60 13.37
CA GLY A 42 -0.05 11.05 14.77
C GLY A 42 1.04 12.11 14.90
N LEU A 43 2.19 11.88 14.27
CA LEU A 43 3.26 12.89 14.21
C LEU A 43 2.80 14.19 13.52
N LEU A 44 2.08 14.08 12.40
CA LEU A 44 1.59 15.23 11.66
C LEU A 44 0.60 16.08 12.49
N ARG A 45 -0.30 15.45 13.25
CA ARG A 45 -1.21 16.13 14.18
C ARG A 45 -0.48 16.83 15.33
N ILE A 46 0.57 16.22 15.85
CA ILE A 46 1.39 16.84 16.91
C ILE A 46 2.17 18.04 16.35
N LEU A 47 2.71 17.92 15.13
CA LEU A 47 3.39 19.03 14.48
C LEU A 47 2.43 20.17 14.13
N SER A 48 1.20 19.86 13.69
CA SER A 48 0.18 20.88 13.39
C SER A 48 -0.26 21.62 14.66
N ALA A 49 -0.57 20.89 15.73
CA ALA A 49 -0.93 21.48 17.02
C ALA A 49 0.23 22.31 17.60
N GLY A 50 1.46 21.78 17.57
CA GLY A 50 2.63 22.49 18.05
C GLY A 50 2.92 23.78 17.29
N LEU A 51 2.74 23.80 15.97
CA LEU A 51 2.91 25.01 15.17
C LEU A 51 1.77 26.02 15.37
N ALA A 52 0.53 25.57 15.50
CA ALA A 52 -0.62 26.43 15.78
C ALA A 52 -0.49 27.13 17.14
N GLU A 53 -0.05 26.40 18.16
CA GLU A 53 0.15 26.90 19.53
C GLU A 53 1.53 27.56 19.75
N ARG A 54 2.37 27.64 18.71
CA ARG A 54 3.75 28.17 18.77
C ARG A 54 4.63 27.51 19.83
N LEU A 55 4.41 26.22 20.06
CA LEU A 55 5.18 25.41 21.01
C LEU A 55 6.53 24.99 20.41
N GLU A 56 7.47 24.67 21.29
CA GLU A 56 8.73 24.07 20.89
C GLU A 56 8.48 22.65 20.33
N LEU A 57 8.78 22.46 19.05
CA LEU A 57 8.50 21.19 18.36
C LEU A 57 9.37 20.03 18.86
N ALA A 58 10.59 20.32 19.30
CA ALA A 58 11.53 19.29 19.72
C ALA A 58 11.06 18.48 20.95
N PRO A 59 10.64 19.09 22.08
CA PRO A 59 10.12 18.34 23.22
C PRO A 59 8.82 17.58 22.88
N LEU A 60 7.97 18.12 22.01
CA LEU A 60 6.75 17.43 21.52
C LEU A 60 7.09 16.17 20.69
N VAL A 61 8.06 16.27 19.78
CA VAL A 61 8.51 15.10 19.01
C VAL A 61 9.20 14.08 19.91
N GLU A 62 9.90 14.53 20.96
CA GLU A 62 10.55 13.66 21.92
C GLU A 62 9.54 12.92 22.81
N SER A 63 8.50 13.60 23.31
CA SER A 63 7.43 12.97 24.07
C SER A 63 6.71 11.92 23.22
N PHE A 64 6.38 12.25 21.96
CA PHE A 64 5.83 11.30 21.01
C PHE A 64 6.77 10.12 20.70
N ALA A 65 8.09 10.34 20.73
CA ALA A 65 9.06 9.26 20.57
C ALA A 65 8.97 8.22 21.70
N LYS A 66 8.65 8.65 22.94
CA LYS A 66 8.53 7.76 24.12
C LYS A 66 7.36 6.79 24.00
N GLU A 67 6.27 7.19 23.34
CA GLU A 67 5.09 6.34 23.07
C GLU A 67 5.33 5.25 22.02
N HIS A 68 6.47 5.29 21.33
CA HIS A 68 6.78 4.38 20.25
C HIS A 68 8.02 3.53 20.51
N ARG A 69 8.09 2.37 19.82
CA ARG A 69 9.18 1.40 19.96
C ARG A 69 9.91 1.15 18.63
N GLY A 70 11.15 0.66 18.74
CA GLY A 70 11.95 0.18 17.61
C GLY A 70 12.52 1.28 16.70
N ARG A 71 12.59 0.98 15.39
CA ARG A 71 13.22 1.88 14.38
C ARG A 71 12.54 3.23 14.25
N TYR A 72 11.21 3.31 14.46
CA TYR A 72 10.48 4.57 14.35
C TYR A 72 10.84 5.53 15.49
N ARG A 73 10.88 5.04 16.73
CA ARG A 73 11.38 5.79 17.90
C ARG A 73 12.77 6.39 17.65
N ARG A 74 13.71 5.60 17.13
CA ARG A 74 15.06 6.09 16.80
C ARG A 74 15.06 7.21 15.77
N ARG A 75 14.11 7.21 14.81
CA ARG A 75 13.96 8.29 13.84
C ARG A 75 13.37 9.54 14.47
N LEU A 76 12.37 9.40 15.34
CA LEU A 76 11.78 10.53 16.06
C LEU A 76 12.81 11.22 16.96
N TYR A 77 13.64 10.47 17.69
CA TYR A 77 14.73 11.07 18.47
C TYR A 77 15.72 11.86 17.61
N ARG A 78 16.08 11.36 16.42
CA ARG A 78 16.93 12.12 15.49
C ARG A 78 16.24 13.39 15.01
N LEU A 79 14.94 13.33 14.73
CA LEU A 79 14.15 14.50 14.34
C LEU A 79 14.13 15.53 15.47
N ALA A 80 13.81 15.11 16.70
CA ALA A 80 13.82 15.97 17.89
C ALA A 80 15.21 16.60 18.11
N GLN A 81 16.29 15.81 17.98
CA GLN A 81 17.65 16.31 18.09
C GLN A 81 17.96 17.41 17.04
N ARG A 82 17.57 17.20 15.78
CA ARG A 82 17.76 18.21 14.72
C ARG A 82 16.97 19.49 14.99
N LEU A 83 15.73 19.36 15.45
CA LEU A 83 14.91 20.50 15.84
C LEU A 83 15.54 21.26 17.03
N ASN A 84 16.06 20.56 18.03
CA ASN A 84 16.81 21.16 19.15
C ASN A 84 18.08 21.90 18.70
N THR A 85 18.75 21.44 17.64
CA THR A 85 19.90 22.16 17.06
C THR A 85 19.52 23.40 16.25
N GLY A 86 18.25 23.79 16.23
CA GLY A 86 17.76 24.96 15.49
C GLY A 86 17.59 24.72 13.98
N THR A 87 17.67 23.47 13.52
CA THR A 87 17.40 23.16 12.10
C THR A 87 15.92 23.40 11.81
N PRO A 88 15.56 24.15 10.75
CA PRO A 88 14.16 24.41 10.43
C PRO A 88 13.44 23.09 10.09
N LEU A 89 12.16 23.01 10.46
CA LEU A 89 11.35 21.79 10.37
C LEU A 89 11.41 21.10 9.00
N PRO A 90 11.26 21.79 7.85
CA PRO A 90 11.34 21.17 6.53
C PRO A 90 12.68 20.45 6.29
N ASP A 91 13.79 21.07 6.69
CA ASP A 91 15.14 20.52 6.50
C ASP A 91 15.37 19.33 7.45
N ALA A 92 14.90 19.44 8.70
CA ALA A 92 14.99 18.36 9.68
C ALA A 92 14.22 17.10 9.24
N LEU A 93 13.06 17.28 8.60
CA LEU A 93 12.25 16.19 8.04
C LEU A 93 12.92 15.52 6.84
N GLU A 94 13.50 16.29 5.91
CA GLU A 94 14.23 15.74 4.76
C GLU A 94 15.49 14.97 5.17
N GLN A 95 16.21 15.47 6.17
CA GLN A 95 17.39 14.81 6.72
C GLN A 95 17.06 13.59 7.60
N THR A 96 15.77 13.33 7.86
CA THR A 96 15.30 12.21 8.69
C THR A 96 14.22 11.39 7.96
N PRO A 97 14.55 10.72 6.83
CA PRO A 97 13.56 10.12 5.95
C PRO A 97 12.73 9.03 6.63
N GLY A 98 11.41 9.15 6.44
CA GLY A 98 10.43 8.17 6.88
C GLY A 98 9.93 8.32 8.32
N THR A 99 10.12 9.49 8.94
CA THR A 99 9.29 10.03 10.03
C THR A 99 7.91 10.45 9.52
N LEU A 100 7.85 11.13 8.37
CA LEU A 100 6.64 11.40 7.58
C LEU A 100 6.70 10.67 6.22
N SER A 101 5.59 10.63 5.47
CA SER A 101 5.59 10.18 4.07
C SER A 101 6.26 11.23 3.18
N ASP A 102 6.80 10.83 2.03
CA ASP A 102 7.47 11.77 1.10
C ASP A 102 6.50 12.89 0.63
N GLU A 103 5.21 12.57 0.53
CA GLU A 103 4.12 13.52 0.22
C GLU A 103 3.86 14.49 1.37
N GLN A 104 3.79 13.99 2.62
CA GLN A 104 3.62 14.83 3.80
C GLN A 104 4.82 15.76 4.02
N SER A 105 6.05 15.27 3.85
CA SER A 105 7.24 16.12 3.98
C SER A 105 7.29 17.20 2.89
N LEU A 106 6.89 16.86 1.65
CA LEU A 106 6.78 17.82 0.56
C LEU A 106 5.72 18.89 0.88
N ALA A 107 4.56 18.47 1.38
CA ALA A 107 3.48 19.37 1.76
C ALA A 107 3.89 20.32 2.89
N VAL A 108 4.54 19.82 3.95
CA VAL A 108 5.08 20.65 5.03
C VAL A 108 6.10 21.65 4.51
N ARG A 109 7.04 21.22 3.66
CA ARG A 109 8.00 22.14 3.04
C ARG A 109 7.31 23.18 2.18
N PHE A 110 6.35 22.76 1.37
CA PHE A 110 5.55 23.64 0.52
C PHE A 110 4.84 24.69 1.38
N GLY A 111 4.06 24.28 2.38
CA GLY A 111 3.31 25.17 3.27
C GLY A 111 4.22 26.15 4.03
N MET A 112 5.40 25.72 4.47
CA MET A 112 6.38 26.61 5.10
C MET A 112 6.95 27.65 4.12
N GLN A 113 7.22 27.25 2.87
CA GLN A 113 7.78 28.15 1.85
C GLN A 113 6.74 29.10 1.27
N SER A 114 5.49 28.64 1.09
CA SER A 114 4.36 29.44 0.60
C SER A 114 3.68 30.24 1.70
N GLY A 115 4.01 30.00 2.98
CA GLY A 115 3.32 30.61 4.12
C GLY A 115 1.84 30.21 4.17
N THR A 116 1.53 28.96 3.86
CA THR A 116 0.18 28.35 3.90
C THR A 116 0.19 27.07 4.73
N ILE A 117 0.98 27.07 5.80
CA ILE A 117 1.25 25.86 6.58
C ILE A 117 0.02 25.39 7.37
N ALA A 118 -0.81 26.33 7.85
CA ALA A 118 -2.03 26.02 8.57
C ALA A 118 -3.03 25.30 7.66
N GLU A 119 -3.28 25.86 6.48
CA GLU A 119 -4.19 25.29 5.47
C GLU A 119 -3.70 23.95 4.95
N VAL A 120 -2.38 23.78 4.82
CA VAL A 120 -1.77 22.50 4.47
C VAL A 120 -1.98 21.47 5.57
N PHE A 121 -1.81 21.83 6.84
CA PHE A 121 -2.05 20.89 7.94
C PHE A 121 -3.51 20.49 8.03
N ASP A 122 -4.45 21.43 7.95
CA ASP A 122 -5.89 21.14 7.97
C ASP A 122 -6.28 20.16 6.86
N GLY A 123 -5.80 20.42 5.63
CA GLY A 123 -6.03 19.53 4.49
C GLY A 123 -5.41 18.14 4.67
N LEU A 124 -4.21 18.05 5.27
CA LEU A 124 -3.53 16.77 5.52
C LEU A 124 -4.16 15.98 6.68
N THR A 125 -4.77 16.65 7.66
CA THR A 125 -5.45 15.97 8.77
C THR A 125 -6.81 15.42 8.35
N ASP A 126 -7.59 16.17 7.57
CA ASP A 126 -8.95 15.79 7.15
C ASP A 126 -8.98 14.65 6.12
N GLN A 127 -8.12 14.73 5.10
CA GLN A 127 -8.12 13.75 4.00
C GLN A 127 -7.63 12.35 4.42
N SER A 128 -6.95 12.27 5.57
CA SER A 128 -6.14 11.11 5.93
C SER A 128 -6.90 10.01 6.69
N ASP A 129 -8.06 10.33 7.29
CA ASP A 129 -8.77 9.37 8.15
C ASP A 129 -9.56 8.30 7.38
N GLN A 130 -10.01 8.58 6.16
CA GLN A 130 -10.84 7.66 5.37
C GLN A 130 -9.99 6.75 4.44
N THR A 131 -9.14 7.34 3.59
CA THR A 131 -8.43 6.61 2.51
C THR A 131 -7.36 5.65 3.02
N ILE A 132 -6.57 6.06 4.03
CA ILE A 132 -5.44 5.27 4.55
C ILE A 132 -5.92 4.03 5.31
N ARG A 133 -7.01 4.16 6.07
CA ARG A 133 -7.60 3.06 6.85
C ARG A 133 -8.23 2.02 5.93
N GLN A 134 -8.99 2.46 4.92
CA GLN A 134 -9.67 1.58 3.97
C GLN A 134 -8.70 0.78 3.10
N VAL A 135 -7.74 1.45 2.45
CA VAL A 135 -6.76 0.78 1.56
C VAL A 135 -5.83 -0.14 2.37
N GLY A 136 -5.38 0.30 3.54
CA GLY A 136 -4.49 -0.48 4.41
C GLY A 136 -5.15 -1.72 5.02
N HIS A 137 -6.46 -1.70 5.27
CA HIS A 137 -7.21 -2.85 5.74
C HIS A 137 -7.49 -3.84 4.61
N ARG A 138 -7.90 -3.34 3.44
CA ARG A 138 -8.21 -4.17 2.27
C ARG A 138 -6.98 -4.89 1.71
N LEU A 139 -5.83 -4.21 1.59
CA LEU A 139 -4.55 -4.83 1.23
C LEU A 139 -4.15 -5.95 2.20
N ARG A 140 -4.48 -5.81 3.49
CA ARG A 140 -4.20 -6.85 4.50
C ARG A 140 -5.15 -8.03 4.37
N GLN A 141 -6.44 -7.79 4.14
CA GLN A 141 -7.43 -8.84 3.91
C GLN A 141 -7.10 -9.65 2.65
N ILE A 142 -6.83 -8.97 1.54
CA ILE A 142 -6.45 -9.62 0.28
C ILE A 142 -5.11 -10.36 0.45
N GLY A 143 -4.11 -9.75 1.08
CA GLY A 143 -2.82 -10.39 1.34
C GLY A 143 -2.92 -11.65 2.19
N ALA A 144 -3.73 -11.62 3.26
CA ALA A 144 -3.98 -12.78 4.10
C ALA A 144 -4.69 -13.90 3.33
N TYR A 145 -5.70 -13.55 2.54
CA TYR A 145 -6.41 -14.48 1.67
C TYR A 145 -5.49 -15.11 0.62
N MET A 146 -4.62 -14.33 -0.03
CA MET A 146 -3.61 -14.82 -0.97
C MET A 146 -2.63 -15.80 -0.33
N THR A 147 -2.17 -15.53 0.89
CA THR A 147 -1.30 -16.47 1.61
C THR A 147 -2.02 -17.76 1.97
N LEU A 148 -3.30 -17.70 2.38
CA LEU A 148 -4.10 -18.89 2.67
C LEU A 148 -4.28 -19.76 1.41
N LEU A 149 -4.67 -19.14 0.30
CA LEU A 149 -4.86 -19.84 -0.98
C LEU A 149 -3.55 -20.43 -1.51
N GLY A 150 -2.43 -19.71 -1.36
CA GLY A 150 -1.11 -20.20 -1.75
C GLY A 150 -0.64 -21.39 -0.89
N VAL A 151 -0.90 -21.38 0.42
CA VAL A 151 -0.63 -22.54 1.29
C VAL A 151 -1.47 -23.74 0.85
N PHE A 152 -2.75 -23.52 0.53
CA PHE A 152 -3.65 -24.57 0.06
C PHE A 152 -3.20 -25.17 -1.28
N LEU A 153 -2.83 -24.34 -2.25
CA LEU A 153 -2.25 -24.79 -3.53
C LEU A 153 -1.01 -25.66 -3.32
N LEU A 154 -0.11 -25.23 -2.43
CA LEU A 154 1.13 -25.96 -2.12
C LEU A 154 0.83 -27.30 -1.47
N LEU A 155 -0.13 -27.35 -0.55
CA LEU A 155 -0.59 -28.59 0.08
C LEU A 155 -1.14 -29.57 -0.96
N VAL A 156 -2.02 -29.10 -1.86
CA VAL A 156 -2.60 -29.94 -2.93
C VAL A 156 -1.51 -30.46 -3.87
N LEU A 157 -0.60 -29.60 -4.32
CA LEU A 157 0.48 -29.98 -5.23
C LEU A 157 1.46 -30.97 -4.57
N SER A 158 1.81 -30.72 -3.30
CA SER A 158 2.65 -31.61 -2.51
C SER A 158 1.99 -32.97 -2.30
N PHE A 159 0.68 -33.01 -2.05
CA PHE A 159 -0.06 -34.26 -1.93
C PHE A 159 -0.06 -35.06 -3.24
N LEU A 160 -0.30 -34.38 -4.37
CA LEU A 160 -0.22 -34.99 -5.71
C LEU A 160 1.15 -35.64 -5.96
N VAL A 161 2.24 -34.93 -5.68
CA VAL A 161 3.60 -35.43 -5.93
C VAL A 161 4.01 -36.53 -4.94
N VAL A 162 3.64 -36.45 -3.66
CA VAL A 162 4.10 -37.41 -2.64
C VAL A 162 3.23 -38.66 -2.58
N LYS A 163 1.92 -38.57 -2.84
CA LYS A 163 1.00 -39.70 -2.72
C LYS A 163 0.55 -40.27 -4.05
N ILE A 164 0.11 -39.41 -4.97
CA ILE A 164 -0.48 -39.87 -6.23
C ILE A 164 0.61 -40.35 -7.17
N PHE A 165 1.67 -39.54 -7.35
CA PHE A 165 2.72 -39.86 -8.30
C PHE A 165 3.42 -41.23 -8.06
N PRO A 166 3.83 -41.62 -6.83
CA PRO A 166 4.49 -42.90 -6.61
C PRO A 166 3.57 -44.10 -6.84
N GLN A 167 2.28 -43.96 -6.55
CA GLN A 167 1.29 -45.00 -6.80
C GLN A 167 1.14 -45.25 -8.31
N PHE A 168 1.07 -44.19 -9.11
CA PHE A 168 1.02 -44.33 -10.57
C PHE A 168 2.31 -44.91 -11.16
N HIS A 169 3.46 -44.48 -10.66
CA HIS A 169 4.74 -45.06 -11.09
C HIS A 169 4.85 -46.55 -10.73
N ALA A 170 4.32 -46.97 -9.58
CA ALA A 170 4.29 -48.38 -9.18
C ALA A 170 3.41 -49.20 -10.13
N ILE A 171 2.20 -48.72 -10.43
CA ILE A 171 1.28 -49.37 -11.38
C ILE A 171 1.95 -49.55 -12.74
N LEU A 172 2.53 -48.48 -13.31
CA LEU A 172 3.18 -48.56 -14.62
C LEU A 172 4.36 -49.54 -14.66
N ARG A 173 5.11 -49.64 -13.57
CA ARG A 173 6.19 -50.63 -13.44
C ARG A 173 5.64 -52.06 -13.38
N ASP A 174 4.57 -52.28 -12.63
CA ASP A 174 3.95 -53.60 -12.48
C ASP A 174 3.38 -54.13 -13.83
N PHE A 175 3.05 -53.22 -14.75
CA PHE A 175 2.64 -53.55 -16.13
C PHE A 175 3.80 -53.54 -17.16
N TYR A 176 5.08 -53.49 -16.72
CA TYR A 176 6.28 -53.49 -17.57
C TYR A 176 6.36 -52.33 -18.59
N LEU A 177 5.67 -51.21 -18.33
CA LEU A 177 5.62 -50.06 -19.24
C LEU A 177 6.79 -49.07 -19.06
N GLU A 178 7.86 -49.47 -18.35
CA GLU A 178 9.01 -48.62 -17.98
C GLU A 178 9.72 -47.95 -19.18
N GLY A 179 9.57 -48.48 -20.40
CA GLY A 179 10.16 -47.94 -21.63
C GLY A 179 9.20 -47.21 -22.57
N THR A 180 7.92 -47.06 -22.22
CA THR A 180 6.96 -46.38 -23.11
C THR A 180 7.08 -44.86 -23.04
N GLU A 181 6.74 -44.19 -24.14
CA GLU A 181 6.68 -42.72 -24.23
C GLU A 181 5.82 -42.09 -23.12
N SER A 182 4.78 -42.79 -22.68
CA SER A 182 3.91 -42.35 -21.58
C SER A 182 4.59 -42.36 -20.23
N PHE A 183 5.45 -43.34 -19.96
CA PHE A 183 6.25 -43.39 -18.73
C PHE A 183 7.27 -42.24 -18.70
N HIS A 184 7.93 -41.97 -19.83
CA HIS A 184 8.85 -40.83 -19.96
C HIS A 184 8.13 -39.48 -19.85
N LEU A 185 6.94 -39.33 -20.42
CA LEU A 185 6.11 -38.13 -20.29
C LEU A 185 5.67 -37.90 -18.85
N LEU A 186 5.18 -38.95 -18.18
CA LEU A 186 4.82 -38.92 -16.77
C LEU A 186 6.02 -38.53 -15.89
N ASN A 187 7.20 -39.10 -16.14
CA ASN A 187 8.41 -38.79 -15.37
C ASN A 187 8.91 -37.35 -15.63
N ARG A 188 8.82 -36.83 -16.86
CA ARG A 188 9.12 -35.42 -17.16
C ARG A 188 8.17 -34.48 -16.41
N ILE A 189 6.88 -34.79 -16.40
CA ILE A 189 5.86 -34.03 -15.68
C ILE A 189 6.13 -34.02 -14.17
N ALA A 190 6.48 -35.18 -13.61
CA ALA A 190 6.86 -35.34 -12.22
C ALA A 190 8.06 -34.47 -11.85
N ASN A 191 9.12 -34.56 -12.65
CA ASN A 191 10.33 -33.79 -12.42
C ASN A 191 10.06 -32.29 -12.51
N LEU A 192 9.22 -31.86 -13.44
CA LEU A 192 8.82 -30.46 -13.56
C LEU A 192 8.02 -30.01 -12.32
N ALA A 193 7.08 -30.82 -11.84
CA ALA A 193 6.31 -30.54 -10.63
C ALA A 193 7.22 -30.49 -9.38
N ILE A 194 8.15 -31.44 -9.23
CA ILE A 194 9.12 -31.49 -8.14
C ILE A 194 10.05 -30.28 -8.19
N GLN A 195 10.54 -29.89 -9.36
CA GLN A 195 11.40 -28.71 -9.54
C GLN A 195 10.66 -27.39 -9.31
N LEU A 196 9.36 -27.33 -9.63
CA LEU A 196 8.50 -26.17 -9.38
C LEU A 196 8.07 -26.05 -7.91
N THR A 197 8.01 -27.15 -7.16
CA THR A 197 7.61 -27.16 -5.75
C THR A 197 8.48 -26.24 -4.85
N PRO A 198 9.84 -26.30 -4.88
CA PRO A 198 10.67 -25.38 -4.11
C PRO A 198 10.56 -23.94 -4.63
N LEU A 199 10.38 -23.72 -5.93
CA LEU A 199 10.12 -22.38 -6.49
C LEU A 199 8.80 -21.80 -5.92
N LEU A 200 7.74 -22.60 -5.88
CA LEU A 200 6.44 -22.22 -5.29
C LEU A 200 6.54 -21.97 -3.79
N ILE A 201 7.29 -22.79 -3.04
CA ILE A 201 7.57 -22.57 -1.62
C ILE A 201 8.32 -21.24 -1.43
N VAL A 202 9.34 -20.96 -2.25
CA VAL A 202 10.08 -19.69 -2.20
C VAL A 202 9.17 -18.53 -2.55
N VAL A 203 8.33 -18.62 -3.59
CA VAL A 203 7.37 -17.57 -3.96
C VAL A 203 6.34 -17.33 -2.86
N LEU A 204 5.84 -18.39 -2.23
CA LEU A 204 4.90 -18.30 -1.10
C LEU A 204 5.58 -17.66 0.11
N LEU A 205 6.78 -18.12 0.49
CA LEU A 205 7.56 -17.56 1.58
C LEU A 205 7.94 -16.11 1.29
N LEU A 206 8.28 -15.76 0.05
CA LEU A 206 8.53 -14.40 -0.39
C LEU A 206 7.25 -13.56 -0.32
N GLY A 207 6.08 -14.11 -0.67
CA GLY A 207 4.78 -13.44 -0.55
C GLY A 207 4.36 -13.21 0.90
N VAL A 208 4.52 -14.21 1.77
CA VAL A 208 4.34 -14.10 3.22
C VAL A 208 5.34 -13.12 3.83
N TRP A 209 6.60 -13.16 3.37
CA TRP A 209 7.64 -12.23 3.80
C TRP A 209 7.38 -10.82 3.29
N LEU A 210 6.88 -10.61 2.07
CA LEU A 210 6.51 -9.28 1.55
C LEU A 210 5.31 -8.69 2.31
N THR A 211 4.35 -9.53 2.68
CA THR A 211 3.16 -9.12 3.43
C THR A 211 3.48 -8.86 4.91
N ARG A 212 4.43 -9.59 5.52
CA ARG A 212 4.84 -9.42 6.93
C ARG A 212 6.04 -8.52 7.18
N ALA A 213 7.00 -8.45 6.27
CA ALA A 213 8.21 -7.68 6.48
C ALA A 213 7.96 -6.19 6.23
N LYS A 214 8.24 -5.39 7.26
CA LYS A 214 8.11 -3.92 7.24
C LYS A 214 9.09 -3.22 6.28
N TRP A 215 10.10 -3.95 5.79
CA TRP A 215 11.23 -3.44 4.99
C TRP A 215 11.00 -3.47 3.46
N PRO A 216 10.53 -4.59 2.85
CA PRO A 216 10.25 -4.63 1.42
C PRO A 216 9.04 -3.77 1.03
N ARG A 217 8.13 -3.40 1.93
CA ARG A 217 6.97 -2.55 1.60
C ARG A 217 7.36 -1.17 1.05
N ARG A 218 8.52 -0.62 1.46
CA ARG A 218 9.07 0.62 0.87
C ARG A 218 9.87 0.36 -0.42
N PHE A 219 10.65 -0.71 -0.46
CA PHE A 219 11.44 -1.07 -1.65
C PHE A 219 10.55 -1.50 -2.82
N PHE A 220 9.57 -2.38 -2.57
CA PHE A 220 8.58 -2.82 -3.53
C PHE A 220 7.67 -1.67 -3.98
N ARG A 221 7.23 -0.77 -3.08
CA ARG A 221 6.49 0.45 -3.47
C ARG A 221 7.32 1.41 -4.33
N ARG A 222 8.65 1.47 -4.10
CA ARG A 222 9.56 2.41 -4.78
C ARG A 222 10.23 1.83 -6.01
N HIS A 223 10.27 0.51 -6.20
CA HIS A 223 10.94 -0.13 -7.35
C HIS A 223 10.00 -1.01 -8.17
N VAL A 224 9.07 -1.76 -7.56
CA VAL A 224 8.15 -2.63 -8.31
C VAL A 224 6.86 -1.88 -8.66
N VAL A 225 6.23 -1.19 -7.70
CA VAL A 225 5.02 -0.40 -7.99
C VAL A 225 5.31 0.77 -8.94
N THR A 226 6.47 1.41 -8.85
CA THR A 226 6.84 2.55 -9.72
C THR A 226 7.35 2.17 -11.10
N ARG A 227 7.99 1.00 -11.27
CA ARG A 227 8.49 0.53 -12.59
C ARG A 227 7.48 -0.33 -13.34
N LEU A 228 6.79 -1.25 -12.65
CA LEU A 228 5.81 -2.15 -13.28
C LEU A 228 4.48 -1.43 -13.58
N PHE A 229 4.12 -0.39 -12.79
CA PHE A 229 2.87 0.35 -12.96
C PHE A 229 3.09 1.79 -13.45
N LYS A 230 3.76 1.96 -14.59
CA LYS A 230 3.86 3.24 -15.32
C LYS A 230 2.52 4.02 -15.42
N PRO A 231 1.33 3.41 -15.62
CA PRO A 231 0.06 4.15 -15.64
C PRO A 231 -0.41 4.68 -14.26
N ILE A 232 0.18 4.23 -13.14
CA ILE A 232 -0.12 4.74 -11.79
C ILE A 232 0.64 6.05 -11.50
N ARG A 233 1.75 6.33 -12.18
CA ARG A 233 2.50 7.57 -11.99
C ARG A 233 1.77 8.82 -12.49
N GLN A 234 0.99 8.72 -13.56
CA GLN A 234 0.11 9.81 -14.02
C GLN A 234 -1.05 10.09 -13.06
N LEU A 235 -1.43 9.10 -12.25
CA LEU A 235 -2.47 9.24 -11.23
C LEU A 235 -1.92 9.78 -9.90
N ARG A 236 -0.60 9.86 -9.71
CA ARG A 236 0.03 10.49 -8.53
C ARG A 236 -0.02 12.01 -8.53
N SER A 237 -0.57 12.64 -9.57
CA SER A 237 -0.73 14.10 -9.58
C SER A 237 -1.85 14.59 -8.65
N GLY A 238 -2.63 13.71 -8.01
CA GLY A 238 -3.69 14.10 -7.07
C GLY A 238 -3.18 14.99 -5.94
N SER A 239 -2.14 14.53 -5.24
CA SER A 239 -1.47 15.31 -4.19
C SER A 239 -0.97 16.68 -4.65
N LEU A 240 -0.48 16.81 -5.90
CA LEU A 240 -0.07 18.09 -6.47
C LEU A 240 -1.25 19.03 -6.72
N LEU A 241 -2.35 18.52 -7.25
CA LEU A 241 -3.55 19.31 -7.46
C LEU A 241 -4.15 19.78 -6.14
N ASN A 242 -4.08 18.96 -5.10
CA ASN A 242 -4.51 19.37 -3.76
C ASN A 242 -3.62 20.50 -3.19
N LEU A 243 -2.29 20.40 -3.33
CA LEU A 243 -1.38 21.49 -2.89
C LEU A 243 -1.59 22.78 -3.68
N LEU A 244 -1.86 22.69 -4.99
CA LEU A 244 -2.23 23.86 -5.80
C LEU A 244 -3.56 24.44 -5.35
N ALA A 245 -4.56 23.61 -5.02
CA ALA A 245 -5.85 24.06 -4.50
C ALA A 245 -5.70 24.81 -3.17
N ILE A 246 -4.94 24.25 -2.23
CA ILE A 246 -4.67 24.85 -0.92
C ILE A 246 -4.01 26.22 -1.08
N ALA A 247 -2.97 26.31 -1.90
CA ALA A 247 -2.27 27.58 -2.08
C ALA A 247 -3.09 28.60 -2.87
N HIS A 248 -3.90 28.16 -3.84
CA HIS A 248 -4.80 29.05 -4.55
C HIS A 248 -5.91 29.60 -3.65
N GLN A 249 -6.45 28.76 -2.76
CA GLN A 249 -7.41 29.18 -1.73
C GLN A 249 -6.79 30.20 -0.77
N ALA A 250 -5.52 30.02 -0.40
CA ALA A 250 -4.77 30.98 0.42
C ALA A 250 -4.31 32.24 -0.35
N GLY A 251 -4.82 32.46 -1.57
CA GLY A 251 -4.52 33.66 -2.37
C GLY A 251 -3.09 33.71 -2.94
N ARG A 252 -2.36 32.58 -2.96
CA ARG A 252 -1.00 32.54 -3.50
C ARG A 252 -1.02 32.37 -5.03
N PRO A 253 -0.10 33.03 -5.76
CA PRO A 253 -0.02 32.92 -7.21
C PRO A 253 0.42 31.50 -7.64
N LEU A 254 -0.36 30.88 -8.52
CA LEU A 254 -0.11 29.51 -9.02
C LEU A 254 1.28 29.31 -9.66
N PRO A 255 1.86 30.26 -10.43
CA PRO A 255 3.21 30.08 -10.95
C PRO A 255 4.29 29.97 -9.85
N GLY A 256 4.16 30.75 -8.78
CA GLY A 256 5.09 30.72 -7.64
C GLY A 256 4.96 29.46 -6.79
N THR A 257 3.74 28.93 -6.67
CA THR A 257 3.51 27.65 -5.99
C THR A 257 4.06 26.48 -6.81
N LEU A 258 3.87 26.52 -8.14
CA LEU A 258 4.43 25.55 -9.07
C LEU A 258 5.97 25.51 -9.01
N SER A 259 6.63 26.67 -8.96
CA SER A 259 8.09 26.73 -8.88
C SER A 259 8.62 26.11 -7.58
N THR A 260 7.92 26.31 -6.47
CA THR A 260 8.22 25.68 -5.17
C THR A 260 8.07 24.16 -5.25
N LEU A 261 6.96 23.67 -5.83
CA LEU A 261 6.75 22.24 -6.03
C LEU A 261 7.80 21.64 -6.96
N ALA A 262 8.15 22.32 -8.06
CA ALA A 262 9.18 21.90 -9.01
C ALA A 262 10.57 21.79 -8.36
N ARG A 263 10.88 22.60 -7.35
CA ARG A 263 12.18 22.57 -6.66
C ARG A 263 12.30 21.37 -5.72
N TYR A 264 11.25 21.09 -4.96
CA TYR A 264 11.31 20.17 -3.81
C TYR A 264 10.60 18.82 -4.02
N HIS A 265 9.96 18.59 -5.17
CA HIS A 265 9.28 17.32 -5.40
C HIS A 265 10.22 16.12 -5.30
N TYR A 266 9.83 15.13 -4.48
CA TYR A 266 10.59 13.91 -4.22
C TYR A 266 10.70 12.93 -5.42
N ASP A 267 9.83 13.03 -6.44
CA ASP A 267 9.86 12.16 -7.62
C ASP A 267 10.51 12.92 -8.76
N SER A 268 11.70 12.46 -9.19
CA SER A 268 12.50 13.09 -10.25
C SER A 268 11.72 13.29 -11.54
N TRP A 269 10.82 12.37 -11.89
CA TRP A 269 10.05 12.44 -13.11
C TRP A 269 8.99 13.54 -13.06
N VAL A 270 8.31 13.67 -11.91
CA VAL A 270 7.34 14.75 -11.70
C VAL A 270 8.07 16.09 -11.62
N ARG A 271 9.22 16.11 -10.93
CA ARG A 271 10.09 17.27 -10.81
C ARG A 271 10.51 17.83 -12.17
N GLN A 272 11.01 16.99 -13.08
CA GLN A 272 11.41 17.41 -14.43
C GLN A 272 10.24 18.02 -15.22
N ARG A 273 9.05 17.44 -15.09
CA ARG A 273 7.83 17.94 -15.74
C ARG A 273 7.37 19.27 -15.16
N LEU A 274 7.38 19.40 -13.84
CA LEU A 274 7.06 20.67 -13.18
C LEU A 274 8.06 21.77 -13.55
N LEU A 275 9.35 21.44 -13.70
CA LEU A 275 10.36 22.38 -14.20
C LEU A 275 10.09 22.82 -15.65
N PHE A 276 9.67 21.89 -16.52
CA PHE A 276 9.23 22.22 -17.87
C PHE A 276 8.02 23.17 -17.86
N VAL A 277 6.98 22.85 -17.09
CA VAL A 277 5.78 23.70 -16.95
C VAL A 277 6.13 25.06 -16.38
N ARG A 278 7.02 25.13 -15.38
CA ARG A 278 7.48 26.40 -14.81
C ARG A 278 8.09 27.29 -15.89
N ASN A 279 9.00 26.74 -16.71
CA ASN A 279 9.65 27.51 -17.76
C ASN A 279 8.67 27.99 -18.85
N GLU A 280 7.68 27.16 -19.22
CA GLU A 280 6.62 27.55 -20.17
C GLU A 280 5.76 28.70 -19.61
N VAL A 281 5.37 28.59 -18.34
CA VAL A 281 4.54 29.61 -17.67
C VAL A 281 5.31 30.91 -17.46
N GLU A 282 6.61 30.83 -17.16
CA GLU A 282 7.52 32.00 -17.12
C GLU A 282 7.64 32.69 -18.48
N GLN A 283 7.47 31.95 -19.58
CA GLN A 283 7.42 32.48 -20.96
C GLN A 283 6.02 32.99 -21.37
N GLY A 284 5.04 32.96 -20.46
CA GLY A 284 3.68 33.44 -20.72
C GLY A 284 2.72 32.38 -21.27
N ALA A 285 3.10 31.10 -21.31
CA ALA A 285 2.19 30.04 -21.70
C ALA A 285 1.07 29.83 -20.67
N ASN A 286 -0.08 29.32 -21.12
CA ASN A 286 -1.19 28.98 -20.24
C ASN A 286 -0.79 27.83 -19.28
N LEU A 287 -0.96 28.04 -17.96
CA LEU A 287 -0.59 27.09 -16.91
C LEU A 287 -1.24 25.71 -17.09
N TRP A 288 -2.56 25.67 -17.30
CA TRP A 288 -3.32 24.42 -17.38
C TRP A 288 -2.93 23.62 -18.63
N GLN A 289 -2.76 24.31 -19.76
CA GLN A 289 -2.31 23.69 -20.99
C GLN A 289 -0.88 23.15 -20.85
N SER A 290 0.01 23.91 -20.21
CA SER A 290 1.39 23.48 -19.95
C SER A 290 1.42 22.21 -19.09
N LEU A 291 0.59 22.14 -18.05
CA LEU A 291 0.42 20.94 -17.22
C LEU A 291 -0.11 19.74 -18.02
N ALA A 292 -0.97 19.97 -19.03
CA ALA A 292 -1.45 18.92 -19.94
C ALA A 292 -0.35 18.42 -20.88
N THR A 293 0.42 19.34 -21.47
CA THR A 293 1.58 19.02 -22.33
C THR A 293 2.62 18.18 -21.56
N ALA A 294 2.85 18.54 -20.30
CA ALA A 294 3.72 17.78 -19.40
C ALA A 294 3.10 16.45 -18.93
N ARG A 295 1.89 16.10 -19.35
CA ARG A 295 1.10 14.92 -18.95
C ARG A 295 0.94 14.79 -17.43
N LEU A 296 0.83 15.91 -16.73
CA LEU A 296 0.43 15.99 -15.32
C LEU A 296 -1.09 16.14 -15.19
N LEU A 297 -1.71 16.82 -16.16
CA LEU A 297 -3.14 16.84 -16.39
C LEU A 297 -3.49 16.06 -17.67
N SER A 298 -4.69 15.50 -17.73
CA SER A 298 -5.26 15.05 -19.00
C SER A 298 -5.78 16.26 -19.80
N PRO A 299 -5.92 16.16 -21.13
CA PRO A 299 -6.48 17.25 -21.92
C PRO A 299 -7.88 17.68 -21.47
N ALA A 300 -8.70 16.72 -20.99
CA ALA A 300 -10.02 17.00 -20.45
C ALA A 300 -9.95 17.77 -19.12
N GLU A 301 -9.05 17.37 -18.21
CA GLU A 301 -8.81 18.05 -16.93
C GLU A 301 -8.33 19.50 -17.14
N SER A 302 -7.40 19.71 -18.08
CA SER A 302 -6.92 21.05 -18.43
C SER A 302 -8.03 21.92 -19.00
N ARG A 303 -8.88 21.39 -19.88
CA ARG A 303 -10.02 22.16 -20.40
C ARG A 303 -10.99 22.52 -19.28
N ALA A 304 -11.30 21.60 -18.37
CA ALA A 304 -12.18 21.90 -17.23
C ALA A 304 -11.66 23.08 -16.40
N LEU A 305 -10.36 23.10 -16.08
CA LEU A 305 -9.71 24.18 -15.33
C LEU A 305 -9.54 25.49 -16.13
N GLN A 306 -9.60 25.46 -17.46
CA GLN A 306 -9.60 26.68 -18.27
C GLN A 306 -10.96 27.39 -18.27
N HIS A 307 -12.06 26.65 -18.02
CA HIS A 307 -13.41 27.22 -17.96
C HIS A 307 -13.78 27.75 -16.58
N THR A 308 -12.92 27.58 -15.57
CA THR A 308 -13.15 28.15 -14.24
C THR A 308 -12.74 29.62 -14.22
N THR A 309 -13.69 30.49 -13.89
CA THR A 309 -13.50 31.95 -13.89
C THR A 309 -13.25 32.53 -12.51
N THR A 310 -13.73 31.85 -11.46
CA THR A 310 -13.57 32.29 -10.07
C THR A 310 -12.51 31.47 -9.33
N THR A 311 -11.90 32.07 -8.31
CA THR A 311 -10.98 31.36 -7.41
C THR A 311 -11.66 30.12 -6.80
N ASP A 312 -12.90 30.26 -6.32
CA ASP A 312 -13.63 29.18 -5.66
C ASP A 312 -13.94 28.01 -6.61
N SER A 313 -14.37 28.31 -7.84
CA SER A 313 -14.60 27.26 -8.85
C SER A 313 -13.32 26.55 -9.25
N THR A 314 -12.19 27.27 -9.32
CA THR A 314 -10.88 26.70 -9.60
C THR A 314 -10.41 25.80 -8.46
N VAL A 315 -10.50 26.26 -7.21
CA VAL A 315 -10.16 25.48 -6.01
C VAL A 315 -11.02 24.21 -5.92
N TRP A 316 -12.33 24.34 -6.10
CA TRP A 316 -13.25 23.20 -6.08
C TRP A 316 -12.89 22.17 -7.16
N THR A 317 -12.63 22.63 -8.40
CA THR A 317 -12.27 21.74 -9.51
C THR A 317 -10.94 21.04 -9.24
N LEU A 318 -9.93 21.76 -8.73
CA LEU A 318 -8.63 21.16 -8.37
C LEU A 318 -8.77 20.09 -7.29
N ARG A 319 -9.56 20.34 -6.24
CA ARG A 319 -9.85 19.35 -5.18
C ARG A 319 -10.58 18.14 -5.73
N HIS A 320 -11.63 18.37 -6.52
CA HIS A 320 -12.41 17.28 -7.11
C HIS A 320 -11.55 16.40 -8.03
N LEU A 321 -10.68 17.02 -8.85
CA LEU A 321 -9.72 16.29 -9.67
C LEU A 321 -8.66 15.56 -8.84
N ALA A 322 -8.21 16.14 -7.72
CA ALA A 322 -7.28 15.49 -6.79
C ALA A 322 -7.90 14.21 -6.21
N ASP A 323 -9.10 14.31 -5.63
CA ASP A 323 -9.83 13.18 -5.03
C ASP A 323 -10.16 12.12 -6.08
N TRP A 324 -10.56 12.53 -7.29
CA TRP A 324 -10.82 11.60 -8.38
C TRP A 324 -9.55 10.84 -8.79
N LYS A 325 -8.40 11.51 -8.88
CA LYS A 325 -7.14 10.83 -9.21
C LYS A 325 -6.69 9.88 -8.10
N GLU A 326 -6.77 10.30 -6.84
CA GLU A 326 -6.39 9.47 -5.69
C GLU A 326 -7.29 8.22 -5.58
N SER A 327 -8.60 8.38 -5.71
CA SER A 327 -9.55 7.25 -5.71
C SER A 327 -9.33 6.30 -6.90
N ARG A 328 -9.02 6.81 -8.10
CA ARG A 328 -8.68 5.98 -9.27
C ARG A 328 -7.40 5.16 -9.06
N VAL A 329 -6.40 5.68 -8.33
CA VAL A 329 -5.21 4.88 -7.95
C VAL A 329 -5.64 3.72 -7.07
N ALA A 330 -6.40 4.00 -6.01
CA ALA A 330 -6.85 2.99 -5.06
C ALA A 330 -7.70 1.92 -5.77
N GLN A 331 -8.67 2.33 -6.59
CA GLN A 331 -9.53 1.42 -7.35
C GLN A 331 -8.76 0.57 -8.36
N ARG A 332 -7.79 1.13 -9.09
CA ARG A 332 -6.98 0.33 -10.02
C ARG A 332 -6.12 -0.68 -9.27
N LEU A 333 -5.51 -0.28 -8.15
CA LEU A 333 -4.76 -1.21 -7.31
C LEU A 333 -5.66 -2.33 -6.80
N ASP A 334 -6.86 -2.01 -6.32
CA ASP A 334 -7.86 -2.99 -5.90
C ASP A 334 -8.25 -3.91 -7.07
N ALA A 335 -8.54 -3.37 -8.26
CA ALA A 335 -8.87 -4.17 -9.44
C ALA A 335 -7.74 -5.11 -9.87
N TYR A 336 -6.47 -4.67 -9.81
CA TYR A 336 -5.33 -5.55 -10.09
C TYR A 336 -5.18 -6.66 -9.04
N LEU A 337 -5.42 -6.34 -7.77
CA LEU A 337 -5.37 -7.31 -6.68
C LEU A 337 -6.53 -8.31 -6.78
N ASP A 338 -7.73 -7.84 -7.10
CA ASP A 338 -8.93 -8.65 -7.30
C ASP A 338 -8.79 -9.55 -8.54
N ALA A 339 -8.14 -9.09 -9.61
CA ALA A 339 -7.86 -9.88 -10.81
C ALA A 339 -6.76 -10.95 -10.61
N LEU A 340 -5.88 -10.77 -9.63
CA LEU A 340 -4.85 -11.77 -9.31
C LEU A 340 -5.47 -13.06 -8.73
N LEU A 341 -6.58 -12.92 -8.01
CA LEU A 341 -7.29 -14.00 -7.32
C LEU A 341 -7.80 -15.10 -8.28
N PRO A 342 -8.59 -14.80 -9.33
CA PRO A 342 -9.01 -15.80 -10.30
C PRO A 342 -7.82 -16.38 -11.09
N CYS A 343 -6.74 -15.62 -11.29
CA CYS A 343 -5.55 -16.12 -11.96
C CYS A 343 -4.87 -17.26 -11.17
N VAL A 344 -4.77 -17.12 -9.84
CA VAL A 344 -4.24 -18.18 -8.97
C VAL A 344 -5.15 -19.41 -8.96
N VAL A 345 -6.47 -19.22 -8.90
CA VAL A 345 -7.43 -20.33 -8.95
C VAL A 345 -7.36 -21.06 -10.30
N LEU A 346 -7.23 -20.32 -11.39
CA LEU A 346 -7.10 -20.89 -12.73
C LEU A 346 -5.78 -21.68 -12.88
N LEU A 347 -4.69 -21.18 -12.29
CA LEU A 347 -3.42 -21.91 -12.22
C LEU A 347 -3.54 -23.20 -11.39
N MET A 348 -4.27 -23.15 -10.26
CA MET A 348 -4.57 -24.34 -9.46
C MET A 348 -5.40 -25.36 -10.25
N ALA A 349 -6.47 -24.91 -10.92
CA ALA A 349 -7.30 -25.76 -11.75
C ALA A 349 -6.50 -26.38 -12.90
N ALA A 350 -5.64 -25.60 -13.56
CA ALA A 350 -4.76 -26.08 -14.60
C ALA A 350 -3.77 -27.13 -14.07
N ALA A 351 -3.18 -26.92 -12.89
CA ALA A 351 -2.29 -27.90 -12.26
C ALA A 351 -3.01 -29.21 -11.94
N VAL A 352 -4.22 -29.15 -11.36
CA VAL A 352 -5.03 -30.34 -11.06
C VAL A 352 -5.43 -31.06 -12.36
N LEU A 353 -5.92 -30.33 -13.36
CA LEU A 353 -6.29 -30.89 -14.66
C LEU A 353 -5.09 -31.56 -15.34
N PHE A 354 -3.93 -30.92 -15.29
CA PHE A 354 -2.70 -31.44 -15.88
C PHE A 354 -2.28 -32.77 -15.23
N VAL A 355 -2.37 -32.87 -13.90
CA VAL A 355 -2.09 -34.16 -13.23
C VAL A 355 -3.16 -35.19 -13.55
N ALA A 356 -4.44 -34.81 -13.56
CA ALA A 356 -5.52 -35.72 -13.93
C ALA A 356 -5.29 -36.34 -15.32
N LEU A 357 -4.93 -35.52 -16.32
CA LEU A 357 -4.57 -35.99 -17.66
C LEU A 357 -3.34 -36.91 -17.62
N ALA A 358 -2.27 -36.51 -16.94
CA ALA A 358 -1.05 -37.31 -16.80
C ALA A 358 -1.32 -38.69 -16.16
N THR A 359 -2.31 -38.79 -15.26
CA THR A 359 -2.72 -40.04 -14.63
C THR A 359 -3.69 -40.88 -15.48
N MET A 360 -4.53 -40.25 -16.31
CA MET A 360 -5.51 -40.96 -17.14
C MET A 360 -4.90 -41.53 -18.42
N THR A 361 -3.92 -40.84 -19.04
CA THR A 361 -3.23 -41.34 -20.24
C THR A 361 -2.67 -42.77 -20.10
N PRO A 362 -1.90 -43.11 -19.05
CA PRO A 362 -1.41 -44.48 -18.88
C PRO A 362 -2.52 -45.49 -18.62
N LEU A 363 -3.61 -45.08 -17.95
CA LEU A 363 -4.77 -45.94 -17.71
C LEU A 363 -5.47 -46.31 -19.04
N TYR A 364 -5.63 -45.36 -19.96
CA TYR A 364 -6.21 -45.64 -21.27
C TYR A 364 -5.36 -46.64 -22.07
N GLN A 365 -4.04 -46.49 -22.05
CA GLN A 365 -3.14 -47.43 -22.73
C GLN A 365 -3.17 -48.83 -22.13
N LEU A 366 -3.35 -48.94 -20.81
CA LEU A 366 -3.54 -50.23 -20.16
C LEU A 366 -4.83 -50.92 -20.61
N ILE A 367 -5.92 -50.16 -20.73
CA ILE A 367 -7.20 -50.69 -21.21
C ILE A 367 -7.08 -51.14 -22.68
N GLU A 368 -6.40 -50.36 -23.52
CA GLU A 368 -6.19 -50.69 -24.95
C GLU A 368 -5.23 -51.87 -25.17
N MET A 369 -4.33 -52.16 -24.22
CA MET A 369 -3.48 -53.35 -24.26
C MET A 369 -4.17 -54.60 -23.70
N LEU A 370 -5.17 -54.44 -22.83
CA LEU A 370 -5.88 -55.54 -22.14
C LEU A 370 -7.18 -55.95 -22.84
N GLY A 371 -7.80 -55.06 -23.62
CA GLY A 371 -8.90 -55.36 -24.52
C GLY A 371 -8.40 -55.62 -25.93
#